data_AF-A0A3A6E0J5-F1
#
_entry.id   AF-A0A3A6E0J5-F1
#
_cell.length_a   1.000
_cell.length_b   1.000
_cell.length_c   1.000
_cell.angle_alpha   90.00
_cell.angle_beta   90.00
_cell.angle_gamma   90.00
#
_symmetry.space_group_name_H-M   'P 1'
#
loop_
_entity.id
_entity.type
_entity.pdbx_description
1 polymer ?
#
loop_
_entity_poly.entity_id
_entity_poly.type
_entity_poly.pdbx_seq_one_letter_code
_entity_poly.pdbx_strand_id
1 'polypeptide(L)'
;MDTNQRNKEICEFIRDRERSSVTFNSQRKSTLLLKNEIAERFSTIYMCNSQNVFFDDELSFVAVYDRERDQLFNVETRFYWIIEKENFDIPIDDMYFGGLKEKLFSEIENNVQRYALENADVLEKEALSAYQNQEPYRFKRLKENGIVYFLTHDCDFLKEDSSLENQIRITDGIYCNLSKLQDSPDWTTDKVLLGYLTDKISIVEQESNKILADKDFRLSIGTSILNSRFTADVVSRILENEKGEYDLLYKKKAMIEALEKKDGVNVIITITYGKDSLDFKFSRARLLSSLKQADTSDIGDYGKAYEKVEKFLREHKQDQSNWHRDDFDFQNISKITYSGKQLYVDDTYFKNENKTKEKKQVRER
;
A
#
# COMPACT_ATOMS: atom_id res chain seq x y z
N MET A 1 -3.88 51.90 -16.21
CA MET A 1 -2.96 51.83 -15.07
C MET A 1 -1.69 51.15 -15.55
N ASP A 2 -0.53 51.67 -15.19
CA ASP A 2 0.76 51.01 -15.44
C ASP A 2 0.80 49.69 -14.65
N THR A 3 1.29 48.60 -15.26
CA THR A 3 1.38 47.28 -14.62
C THR A 3 2.18 47.34 -13.33
N ASN A 4 3.26 48.10 -13.31
CA ASN A 4 4.14 48.21 -12.14
C ASN A 4 3.45 48.87 -10.96
N GLN A 5 2.66 49.91 -11.24
CA GLN A 5 1.85 50.59 -10.24
C GLN A 5 0.75 49.66 -9.69
N ARG A 6 0.12 48.86 -10.56
CA ARG A 6 -0.89 47.85 -10.15
C ARG A 6 -0.30 46.80 -9.21
N ASN A 7 0.82 46.19 -9.58
CA ASN A 7 1.43 45.14 -8.75
C ASN A 7 1.83 45.69 -7.37
N LYS A 8 2.40 46.91 -7.33
CA LYS A 8 2.74 47.58 -6.07
C LYS A 8 1.50 47.81 -5.20
N GLU A 9 0.41 48.30 -5.77
CA GLU A 9 -0.86 48.50 -5.04
C GLU A 9 -1.47 47.19 -4.54
N ILE A 10 -1.37 46.10 -5.30
CA ILE A 10 -1.81 44.76 -4.87
C ILE A 10 -0.96 44.31 -3.68
N CYS A 11 0.35 44.44 -3.74
CA CYS A 11 1.24 44.05 -2.65
C CYS A 11 1.02 44.87 -1.38
N GLU A 12 0.87 46.20 -1.53
CA GLU A 12 0.51 47.10 -0.43
C GLU A 12 -0.83 46.69 0.18
N PHE A 13 -1.84 46.38 -0.64
CA PHE A 13 -3.13 45.88 -0.16
C PHE A 13 -3.03 44.56 0.60
N ILE A 14 -2.25 43.59 0.10
CA ILE A 14 -2.09 42.29 0.75
C ILE A 14 -1.44 42.47 2.14
N ARG A 15 -0.40 43.31 2.23
CA ARG A 15 0.31 43.62 3.48
C ARG A 15 -0.48 44.50 4.46
N ASP A 16 -1.35 45.38 3.96
CA ASP A 16 -2.09 46.36 4.78
C ASP A 16 -3.21 45.70 5.60
N ARG A 17 -3.01 45.58 6.91
CA ARG A 17 -3.94 44.94 7.84
C ARG A 17 -5.36 45.52 7.82
N GLU A 18 -5.48 46.84 7.70
CA GLU A 18 -6.76 47.55 7.89
C GLU A 18 -7.62 47.51 6.63
N ARG A 19 -7.02 47.19 5.47
CA ARG A 19 -7.71 47.14 4.18
C ARG A 19 -8.32 45.76 3.93
N SER A 20 -9.65 45.69 3.94
CA SER A 20 -10.43 44.48 3.65
C SER A 20 -10.74 44.27 2.18
N SER A 21 -10.71 45.34 1.37
CA SER A 21 -10.98 45.27 -0.07
C SER A 21 -10.22 46.31 -0.89
N VAL A 22 -10.00 45.99 -2.16
CA VAL A 22 -9.48 46.93 -3.17
C VAL A 22 -10.05 46.58 -4.54
N THR A 23 -10.34 47.61 -5.33
CA THR A 23 -10.83 47.47 -6.71
C THR A 23 -9.82 48.04 -7.69
N PHE A 24 -9.47 47.24 -8.69
CA PHE A 24 -8.61 47.64 -9.80
C PHE A 24 -9.42 47.73 -11.09
N ASN A 25 -9.34 48.87 -11.77
CA ASN A 25 -10.04 49.10 -13.02
C ASN A 25 -9.05 49.04 -14.20
N SER A 26 -9.35 48.18 -15.18
CA SER A 26 -8.73 48.17 -16.50
C SER A 26 -9.72 48.70 -17.55
N GLN A 27 -9.26 48.94 -18.79
CA GLN A 27 -10.12 49.47 -19.86
C GLN A 27 -11.35 48.61 -20.19
N ARG A 28 -11.37 47.32 -19.81
CA ARG A 28 -12.45 46.37 -20.17
C ARG A 28 -12.92 45.48 -19.02
N LYS A 29 -12.27 45.55 -17.85
CA LYS A 29 -12.56 44.68 -16.70
C LYS A 29 -12.24 45.40 -15.39
N SER A 30 -13.08 45.20 -14.39
CA SER A 30 -12.83 45.56 -13.00
C SER A 30 -12.54 44.29 -12.20
N THR A 31 -11.55 44.36 -11.30
CA THR A 31 -11.17 43.25 -10.41
C THR A 31 -11.28 43.72 -8.98
N LEU A 32 -12.10 43.03 -8.19
CA LEU A 32 -12.20 43.20 -6.75
C LEU A 32 -11.35 42.13 -6.08
N LEU A 33 -10.42 42.56 -5.22
CA LEU A 33 -9.79 41.70 -4.24
C LEU A 33 -10.41 41.93 -2.87
N LEU A 34 -10.75 40.84 -2.20
CA LEU A 34 -11.19 40.83 -0.81
C LEU A 34 -10.18 40.06 0.02
N LYS A 35 -9.95 40.54 1.24
CA LYS A 35 -9.05 39.92 2.20
C LYS A 35 -9.81 39.65 3.49
N ASN A 36 -9.81 38.41 3.92
CA ASN A 36 -10.36 37.99 5.21
C ASN A 36 -9.21 37.54 6.12
N GLU A 37 -9.10 38.14 7.31
CA GLU A 37 -8.14 37.69 8.30
C GLU A 37 -8.55 36.33 8.87
N ILE A 38 -7.60 35.39 8.89
CA ILE A 38 -7.76 34.11 9.57
C ILE A 38 -6.62 33.97 10.58
N ALA A 39 -6.99 33.98 11.86
CA ALA A 39 -6.05 34.12 12.96
C ALA A 39 -5.17 35.37 12.83
N GLU A 40 -4.21 35.54 13.75
CA GLU A 40 -3.30 36.69 13.72
C GLU A 40 -2.22 36.59 12.62
N ARG A 41 -2.06 35.43 11.98
CA ARG A 41 -0.97 35.17 11.03
C ARG A 41 -1.40 35.13 9.57
N PHE A 42 -2.58 34.62 9.26
CA PHE A 42 -2.97 34.35 7.87
C PHE A 42 -4.05 35.30 7.37
N SER A 43 -4.08 35.53 6.07
CA SER A 43 -5.21 36.17 5.42
C SER A 43 -5.56 35.39 4.16
N THR A 44 -6.84 35.07 3.98
CA THR A 44 -7.31 34.50 2.72
C THR A 44 -7.67 35.61 1.77
N ILE A 45 -7.23 35.45 0.53
CA ILE A 45 -7.47 36.39 -0.55
C ILE A 45 -8.51 35.79 -1.46
N TYR A 46 -9.53 36.58 -1.78
CA TYR A 46 -10.57 36.25 -2.73
C TYR A 46 -10.58 37.25 -3.88
N MET A 47 -11.00 36.79 -5.05
CA MET A 47 -11.09 37.60 -6.26
C MET A 47 -12.46 37.46 -6.91
N CYS A 48 -13.02 38.60 -7.32
CA CYS A 48 -14.15 38.69 -8.22
C CYS A 48 -13.75 39.57 -9.42
N ASN A 49 -14.07 39.14 -10.63
CA ASN A 49 -13.84 39.92 -11.85
C ASN A 49 -15.20 40.37 -12.40
N SER A 50 -15.27 41.50 -13.09
CA SER A 50 -16.46 41.89 -13.82
C SER A 50 -16.10 42.63 -15.09
N GLN A 51 -16.92 42.46 -16.14
CA GLN A 51 -16.85 43.27 -17.35
C GLN A 51 -17.63 44.59 -17.20
N ASN A 52 -18.43 44.72 -16.13
CA ASN A 52 -19.26 45.89 -15.80
C ASN A 52 -18.90 46.41 -14.38
N VAL A 53 -19.49 47.55 -13.98
CA VAL A 53 -19.27 48.14 -12.64
C VAL A 53 -19.93 47.30 -11.53
N PHE A 54 -20.92 46.48 -11.88
CA PHE A 54 -21.58 45.55 -10.98
C PHE A 54 -20.80 44.22 -10.98
N PHE A 55 -20.25 43.84 -9.82
CA PHE A 55 -19.48 42.61 -9.63
C PHE A 55 -20.43 41.41 -9.56
N ASP A 56 -20.89 40.95 -10.72
CA ASP A 56 -21.92 39.91 -10.84
C ASP A 56 -21.34 38.48 -10.77
N ASP A 57 -20.01 38.32 -10.92
CA ASP A 57 -19.35 37.02 -10.83
C ASP A 57 -19.19 36.56 -9.37
N GLU A 58 -19.21 35.24 -9.13
CA GLU A 58 -18.99 34.68 -7.80
C GLU A 58 -17.59 35.00 -7.25
N LEU A 59 -17.54 35.33 -5.96
CA LEU A 59 -16.30 35.51 -5.24
C LEU A 59 -15.57 34.17 -5.11
N SER A 60 -14.32 34.13 -5.54
CA SER A 60 -13.51 32.91 -5.56
C SER A 60 -12.26 33.04 -4.70
N PHE A 61 -11.89 31.98 -3.99
CA PHE A 61 -10.61 31.89 -3.30
C PHE A 61 -9.47 31.96 -4.32
N VAL A 62 -8.37 32.65 -3.99
CA VAL A 62 -7.21 32.78 -4.90
C VAL A 62 -5.85 32.58 -4.26
N ALA A 63 -5.68 32.82 -2.96
CA ALA A 63 -4.41 32.60 -2.27
C ALA A 63 -4.58 32.70 -0.75
N VAL A 64 -3.60 32.18 -0.02
CA VAL A 64 -3.37 32.52 1.39
C VAL A 64 -2.11 33.36 1.51
N TYR A 65 -2.16 34.43 2.30
CA TYR A 65 -1.02 35.24 2.68
C TYR A 65 -0.57 34.88 4.11
N ASP A 66 0.70 34.51 4.26
CA ASP A 66 1.37 34.31 5.54
C ASP A 66 2.13 35.59 5.91
N ARG A 67 1.59 36.31 6.90
CA ARG A 67 2.13 37.62 7.33
C ARG A 67 3.48 37.51 8.02
N GLU A 68 3.75 36.41 8.73
CA GLU A 68 5.01 36.23 9.44
C GLU A 68 6.17 36.01 8.47
N ARG A 69 5.89 35.35 7.34
CA ARG A 69 6.88 35.03 6.31
C ARG A 69 6.88 35.98 5.13
N ASP A 70 5.93 36.92 5.08
CA ASP A 70 5.64 37.80 3.93
C ASP A 70 5.59 36.99 2.63
N GLN A 71 4.77 35.93 2.59
CA GLN A 71 4.69 35.04 1.43
C GLN A 71 3.26 34.63 1.10
N LEU A 72 2.98 34.41 -0.19
CA LEU A 72 1.74 33.79 -0.66
C LEU A 72 1.93 32.30 -0.88
N PHE A 73 0.90 31.52 -0.60
CA PHE A 73 0.86 30.09 -0.93
C PHE A 73 -0.56 29.67 -1.33
N ASN A 74 -0.69 28.44 -1.85
CA ASN A 74 -1.93 27.93 -2.44
C ASN A 74 -2.51 28.90 -3.49
N VAL A 75 -1.62 29.46 -4.32
CA VAL A 75 -1.97 30.50 -5.29
C VAL A 75 -2.63 29.89 -6.52
N GLU A 76 -3.89 30.24 -6.75
CA GLU A 76 -4.67 29.78 -7.88
C GLU A 76 -4.17 30.36 -9.20
N THR A 77 -4.31 29.59 -10.29
CA THR A 77 -3.86 29.98 -11.64
C THR A 77 -4.43 31.34 -12.06
N ARG A 78 -5.69 31.61 -11.68
CA ARG A 78 -6.39 32.86 -11.98
C ARG A 78 -5.77 34.09 -11.31
N PHE A 79 -5.07 33.93 -10.19
CA PHE A 79 -4.39 35.04 -9.51
C PHE A 79 -3.18 35.50 -10.34
N TYR A 80 -2.45 34.57 -10.95
CA TYR A 80 -1.34 34.89 -11.86
C TYR A 80 -1.76 35.69 -13.10
N TRP A 81 -3.05 35.74 -13.43
CA TRP A 81 -3.53 36.59 -14.53
C TRP A 81 -3.62 38.07 -14.16
N ILE A 82 -3.63 38.40 -12.87
CA ILE A 82 -3.66 39.78 -12.38
C ILE A 82 -2.29 40.26 -11.91
N ILE A 83 -1.50 39.35 -11.32
CA ILE A 83 -0.10 39.61 -10.94
C ILE A 83 0.80 39.25 -12.12
N GLU A 84 1.24 40.26 -12.88
CA GLU A 84 2.33 40.03 -13.83
C GLU A 84 3.58 39.74 -12.99
N LYS A 85 4.22 38.57 -13.17
CA LYS A 85 5.32 38.13 -12.28
C LYS A 85 6.47 39.15 -12.20
N GLU A 86 6.65 39.93 -13.26
CA GLU A 86 7.57 41.06 -13.27
C GLU A 86 7.04 42.14 -12.30
N ASN A 87 7.81 42.44 -11.26
CA ASN A 87 7.53 43.48 -10.26
C ASN A 87 6.41 43.16 -9.25
N PHE A 88 6.12 41.87 -9.00
CA PHE A 88 5.37 41.43 -7.82
C PHE A 88 6.36 41.08 -6.69
N ASP A 89 6.29 41.80 -5.57
CA ASP A 89 7.33 41.79 -4.52
C ASP A 89 7.03 40.89 -3.31
N ILE A 90 5.93 40.13 -3.34
CA ILE A 90 5.63 39.11 -2.33
C ILE A 90 6.04 37.74 -2.90
N PRO A 91 6.99 37.02 -2.27
CA PRO A 91 7.33 35.65 -2.63
C PRO A 91 6.11 34.73 -2.73
N ILE A 92 6.12 33.83 -3.73
CA ILE A 92 5.10 32.80 -3.90
C ILE A 92 5.75 31.44 -3.61
N ASP A 93 5.28 30.80 -2.55
CA ASP A 93 5.65 29.46 -2.09
C ASP A 93 4.93 28.40 -2.97
N ASP A 94 5.60 27.27 -3.25
CA ASP A 94 5.06 26.17 -4.03
C ASP A 94 4.09 25.27 -3.23
N MET A 95 3.97 25.52 -1.93
CA MET A 95 3.04 24.87 -1.03
C MET A 95 1.58 25.13 -1.43
N TYR A 96 0.80 24.05 -1.56
CA TYR A 96 -0.64 24.07 -1.81
C TYR A 96 -1.38 23.21 -0.78
N PHE A 97 -2.68 23.45 -0.61
CA PHE A 97 -3.48 22.78 0.43
C PHE A 97 -3.53 21.26 0.27
N GLY A 98 -3.56 20.73 -0.95
CA GLY A 98 -3.51 19.30 -1.20
C GLY A 98 -2.23 18.66 -0.62
N GLY A 99 -1.07 19.23 -0.90
CA GLY A 99 0.21 18.71 -0.38
C GLY A 99 0.36 18.89 1.13
N LEU A 100 -0.23 19.95 1.70
CA LEU A 100 -0.30 20.11 3.16
C LEU A 100 -1.20 19.07 3.82
N LYS A 101 -2.35 18.79 3.21
CA LYS A 101 -3.31 17.80 3.68
C LYS A 101 -2.70 16.41 3.70
N GLU A 102 -1.96 16.03 2.67
CA GLU A 102 -1.21 14.77 2.61
C GLU A 102 -0.17 14.66 3.73
N LYS A 103 0.62 15.72 3.94
CA LYS A 103 1.63 15.76 5.03
C LYS A 103 0.99 15.62 6.41
N LEU A 104 -0.07 16.39 6.67
CA LEU A 104 -0.81 16.32 7.93
C LEU A 104 -1.42 14.92 8.16
N PHE A 105 -2.02 14.32 7.12
CA PHE A 105 -2.57 12.96 7.26
C PHE A 105 -1.50 11.93 7.60
N SER A 106 -0.33 12.00 6.97
CA SER A 106 0.77 11.10 7.28
C SER A 106 1.24 11.26 8.73
N GLU A 107 1.33 12.49 9.24
CA GLU A 107 1.70 12.73 10.65
C GLU A 107 0.62 12.25 11.64
N ILE A 108 -0.66 12.45 11.32
CA ILE A 108 -1.78 11.92 12.12
C ILE A 108 -1.74 10.39 12.13
N GLU A 109 -1.53 9.75 10.97
CA GLU A 109 -1.44 8.30 10.83
C GLU A 109 -0.28 7.75 11.68
N ASN A 110 0.90 8.36 11.60
CA ASN A 110 2.06 7.97 12.41
C ASN A 110 1.75 8.06 13.92
N ASN A 111 1.06 9.12 14.36
CA ASN A 111 0.65 9.27 15.75
C ASN A 111 -0.34 8.17 16.18
N VAL A 112 -1.32 7.85 15.33
CA VAL A 112 -2.30 6.79 15.59
C VAL A 112 -1.63 5.41 15.63
N GLN A 113 -0.68 5.14 14.72
CA GLN A 113 0.07 3.88 14.70
C GLN A 113 0.92 3.73 15.96
N ARG A 114 1.62 4.78 16.38
CA ARG A 114 2.37 4.78 17.66
C ARG A 114 1.45 4.50 18.84
N TYR A 115 0.31 5.18 18.93
CA TYR A 115 -0.69 4.90 19.97
C TYR A 115 -1.15 3.44 19.93
N ALA A 116 -1.39 2.89 18.74
CA ALA A 116 -1.84 1.52 18.57
C ALA A 116 -0.82 0.49 19.06
N LEU A 117 0.47 0.72 18.81
CA LEU A 117 1.57 -0.12 19.32
C LEU A 117 1.67 -0.03 20.85
N GLU A 118 1.62 1.18 21.40
CA GLU A 118 1.72 1.43 22.85
C GLU A 118 0.52 0.88 23.64
N ASN A 119 -0.65 0.73 23.00
CA ASN A 119 -1.91 0.34 23.64
C ASN A 119 -2.51 -0.97 23.08
N ALA A 120 -1.69 -1.80 22.43
CA ALA A 120 -2.14 -2.98 21.69
C ALA A 120 -3.04 -3.90 22.54
N ASP A 121 -2.60 -4.24 23.76
CA ASP A 121 -3.34 -5.15 24.65
C ASP A 121 -4.74 -4.63 25.03
N VAL A 122 -4.91 -3.31 25.14
CA VAL A 122 -6.21 -2.69 25.44
C VAL A 122 -7.10 -2.75 24.20
N LEU A 123 -6.57 -2.37 23.05
CA LEU A 123 -7.30 -2.35 21.78
C LEU A 123 -7.73 -3.75 21.33
N GLU A 124 -6.88 -4.76 21.53
CA GLU A 124 -7.19 -6.16 21.26
C GLU A 124 -8.36 -6.64 22.12
N LYS A 125 -8.35 -6.32 23.42
CA LYS A 125 -9.44 -6.69 24.33
C LYS A 125 -10.75 -6.01 23.92
N GLU A 126 -10.71 -4.73 23.54
CA GLU A 126 -11.88 -4.03 23.03
C GLU A 126 -12.43 -4.69 21.76
N ALA A 127 -11.55 -5.07 20.84
CA ALA A 127 -11.90 -5.60 19.52
C ALA A 127 -12.22 -7.10 19.47
N LEU A 128 -11.92 -7.87 20.53
CA LEU A 128 -11.96 -9.34 20.50
C LEU A 128 -13.31 -9.89 20.02
N SER A 129 -14.42 -9.35 20.52
CA SER A 129 -15.77 -9.78 20.10
C SER A 129 -16.04 -9.45 18.62
N ALA A 130 -15.64 -8.27 18.15
CA ALA A 130 -15.79 -7.89 16.75
C ALA A 130 -14.92 -8.76 15.83
N TYR A 131 -13.71 -9.08 16.26
CA TYR A 131 -12.79 -9.98 15.55
C TYR A 131 -13.35 -11.41 15.46
N GLN A 132 -13.87 -11.97 16.54
CA GLN A 132 -14.45 -13.32 16.56
C GLN A 132 -15.70 -13.46 15.69
N ASN A 133 -16.47 -12.38 15.54
CA ASN A 133 -17.67 -12.34 14.71
C ASN A 133 -17.38 -12.02 13.23
N GLN A 134 -16.12 -11.98 12.83
CA GLN A 134 -15.76 -11.80 11.43
C GLN A 134 -16.20 -12.97 10.55
N GLU A 135 -16.53 -12.64 9.30
CA GLU A 135 -16.87 -13.62 8.28
C GLU A 135 -15.74 -14.66 8.09
N PRO A 136 -16.04 -15.97 8.03
CA PRO A 136 -15.03 -17.03 7.93
C PRO A 136 -14.04 -16.87 6.77
N TYR A 137 -14.46 -16.30 5.64
CA TYR A 137 -13.59 -16.06 4.49
C TYR A 137 -12.43 -15.10 4.82
N ARG A 138 -12.58 -14.22 5.83
CA ARG A 138 -11.51 -13.31 6.26
C ARG A 138 -10.33 -14.09 6.83
N PHE A 139 -10.57 -15.05 7.71
CA PHE A 139 -9.52 -15.92 8.26
C PHE A 139 -8.85 -16.76 7.18
N LYS A 140 -9.63 -17.23 6.19
CA LYS A 140 -9.06 -17.90 5.01
C LYS A 140 -8.08 -16.98 4.28
N ARG A 141 -8.49 -15.75 4.00
CA ARG A 141 -7.64 -14.76 3.32
C ARG A 141 -6.41 -14.37 4.15
N LEU A 142 -6.53 -14.21 5.46
CA LEU A 142 -5.38 -13.93 6.34
C LEU A 142 -4.37 -15.08 6.32
N LYS A 143 -4.85 -16.33 6.34
CA LYS A 143 -4.00 -17.51 6.19
C LYS A 143 -3.29 -17.52 4.83
N GLU A 144 -4.03 -17.26 3.75
CA GLU A 144 -3.48 -17.17 2.39
C GLU A 144 -2.39 -16.07 2.32
N ASN A 145 -2.65 -14.89 2.91
CA ASN A 145 -1.68 -13.80 2.98
C ASN A 145 -0.38 -14.22 3.70
N GLY A 146 -0.48 -14.90 4.84
CA GLY A 146 0.69 -15.41 5.56
C GLY A 146 1.52 -16.40 4.74
N ILE A 147 0.86 -17.31 4.02
CA ILE A 147 1.52 -18.25 3.11
C ILE A 147 2.24 -17.50 1.98
N VAL A 148 1.55 -16.53 1.34
CA VAL A 148 2.14 -15.72 0.27
C VAL A 148 3.34 -14.92 0.77
N TYR A 149 3.25 -14.31 1.95
CA TYR A 149 4.35 -13.57 2.55
C TYR A 149 5.56 -14.48 2.77
N PHE A 150 5.37 -15.66 3.36
CA PHE A 150 6.43 -16.65 3.53
C PHE A 150 7.11 -17.04 2.22
N LEU A 151 6.34 -17.22 1.14
CA LEU A 151 6.84 -17.62 -0.17
C LEU A 151 7.64 -16.52 -0.87
N THR A 152 7.40 -15.25 -0.53
CA THR A 152 7.93 -14.09 -1.26
C THR A 152 8.94 -13.26 -0.48
N HIS A 153 9.06 -13.47 0.83
CA HIS A 153 9.93 -12.69 1.71
C HIS A 153 10.77 -13.59 2.62
N ASP A 154 11.89 -13.04 3.08
CA ASP A 154 12.60 -13.59 4.24
C ASP A 154 11.81 -13.28 5.51
N CYS A 155 11.60 -14.31 6.34
CA CYS A 155 10.78 -14.25 7.54
C CYS A 155 11.58 -14.61 8.81
N ASP A 156 12.90 -14.79 8.71
CA ASP A 156 13.73 -15.18 9.86
C ASP A 156 13.71 -14.14 10.98
N PHE A 157 13.43 -12.87 10.67
CA PHE A 157 13.25 -11.81 11.66
C PHE A 157 12.17 -12.14 12.71
N LEU A 158 11.16 -12.96 12.39
CA LEU A 158 10.12 -13.36 13.35
C LEU A 158 10.60 -14.39 14.37
N LYS A 159 11.66 -15.14 14.05
CA LYS A 159 12.31 -16.04 15.01
C LYS A 159 13.15 -15.26 16.00
N GLU A 160 13.73 -14.15 15.55
CA GLU A 160 14.59 -13.27 16.34
C GLU A 160 13.77 -12.35 17.24
N ASP A 161 12.71 -11.74 16.70
CA ASP A 161 11.82 -10.86 17.44
C ASP A 161 10.36 -10.98 16.94
N SER A 162 9.51 -11.47 17.83
CA SER A 162 8.08 -11.63 17.61
C SER A 162 7.25 -10.46 18.13
N SER A 163 7.85 -9.28 18.35
CA SER A 163 7.16 -8.05 18.71
C SER A 163 6.04 -7.70 17.72
N LEU A 164 5.02 -6.97 18.20
CA LEU A 164 3.94 -6.51 17.34
C LEU A 164 4.46 -5.68 16.15
N GLU A 165 5.49 -4.86 16.38
CA GLU A 165 6.15 -4.07 15.33
C GLU A 165 6.65 -4.96 14.19
N ASN A 166 7.23 -6.12 14.50
CA ASN A 166 7.66 -7.07 13.47
C ASN A 166 6.49 -7.84 12.85
N GLN A 167 5.49 -8.21 13.65
CA GLN A 167 4.30 -8.93 13.14
C GLN A 167 3.51 -8.10 12.11
N ILE A 168 3.37 -6.79 12.32
CA ILE A 168 2.64 -5.92 11.39
C ILE A 168 3.38 -5.69 10.06
N ARG A 169 4.67 -6.05 9.96
CA ARG A 169 5.42 -5.99 8.69
C ARG A 169 4.97 -7.06 7.69
N ILE A 170 4.34 -8.13 8.18
CA ILE A 170 3.82 -9.23 7.38
C ILE A 170 2.50 -8.85 6.69
N THR A 171 1.81 -7.87 7.25
CA THR A 171 0.58 -7.29 6.72
C THR A 171 0.85 -5.89 6.17
N ASP A 172 -0.20 -5.23 5.66
CA ASP A 172 -0.12 -3.82 5.23
C ASP A 172 -0.03 -2.83 6.42
N GLY A 173 0.48 -3.28 7.59
CA GLY A 173 0.54 -2.49 8.81
C GLY A 173 -0.77 -2.43 9.61
N ILE A 174 -0.89 -1.41 10.45
CA ILE A 174 -2.10 -1.14 11.22
C ILE A 174 -3.02 -0.25 10.37
N TYR A 175 -4.12 -0.82 9.89
CA TYR A 175 -5.06 -0.10 9.04
C TYR A 175 -5.73 1.06 9.81
N CYS A 176 -5.48 2.28 9.36
CA CYS A 176 -5.97 3.52 9.95
C CYS A 176 -6.84 4.27 8.93
N ASN A 177 -8.17 4.04 8.93
CA ASN A 177 -9.05 4.76 8.01
C ASN A 177 -9.31 6.20 8.48
N LEU A 178 -8.51 7.13 7.99
CA LEU A 178 -8.66 8.56 8.29
C LEU A 178 -9.73 9.26 7.44
N SER A 179 -10.46 8.55 6.56
CA SER A 179 -11.46 9.17 5.67
C SER A 179 -12.52 9.95 6.44
N LYS A 180 -12.90 9.49 7.64
CA LYS A 180 -13.87 10.18 8.52
C LYS A 180 -13.45 11.60 8.91
N LEU A 181 -12.15 11.92 8.90
CA LEU A 181 -11.70 13.29 9.15
C LEU A 181 -12.07 14.24 8.02
N GLN A 182 -12.07 13.75 6.77
CA GLN A 182 -12.25 14.59 5.59
C GLN A 182 -13.66 15.16 5.48
N ASP A 183 -14.63 14.49 6.09
CA ASP A 183 -16.04 14.89 6.08
C ASP A 183 -16.38 15.90 7.20
N SER A 184 -15.42 16.25 8.06
CA SER A 184 -15.65 17.18 9.17
C SER A 184 -15.69 18.65 8.69
N PRO A 185 -16.58 19.49 9.26
CA PRO A 185 -16.67 20.91 8.92
C PRO A 185 -15.37 21.71 9.11
N ASP A 186 -14.52 21.29 10.05
CA ASP A 186 -13.22 21.95 10.30
C ASP A 186 -12.21 21.67 9.17
N TRP A 187 -12.34 20.51 8.50
CA TRP A 187 -11.51 20.12 7.36
C TRP A 187 -12.02 20.70 6.03
N THR A 188 -13.32 20.93 5.90
CA THR A 188 -13.90 21.54 4.68
C THR A 188 -13.73 23.07 4.61
N THR A 189 -13.33 23.69 5.72
CA THR A 189 -13.07 25.14 5.83
C THR A 189 -11.59 25.49 5.92
N ASP A 190 -10.69 24.52 5.68
CA ASP A 190 -9.22 24.64 5.75
C ASP A 190 -8.64 25.13 7.09
N LYS A 191 -9.49 25.26 8.12
CA LYS A 191 -9.11 25.75 9.45
C LYS A 191 -8.05 24.87 10.10
N VAL A 192 -8.15 23.55 9.93
CA VAL A 192 -7.15 22.60 10.41
C VAL A 192 -5.81 22.79 9.71
N LEU A 193 -5.79 23.02 8.40
CA LEU A 193 -4.56 23.23 7.63
C LEU A 193 -3.85 24.53 8.04
N LEU A 194 -4.61 25.61 8.25
CA LEU A 194 -4.06 26.87 8.73
C LEU A 194 -3.57 26.77 10.19
N GLY A 195 -4.28 26.02 11.03
CA GLY A 195 -3.81 25.66 12.37
C GLY A 195 -2.47 24.92 12.30
N TYR A 196 -2.35 23.93 11.40
CA TYR A 196 -1.15 23.11 11.25
C TYR A 196 0.07 23.95 10.81
N LEU A 197 -0.13 24.99 10.00
CA LEU A 197 0.95 25.92 9.66
C LEU A 197 1.39 26.81 10.84
N THR A 198 0.54 26.98 11.85
CA THR A 198 0.82 27.75 13.07
C THR A 198 1.50 26.87 14.12
N ASP A 199 0.88 25.74 14.45
CA ASP A 199 1.36 24.78 15.45
C ASP A 199 1.10 23.36 14.95
N LYS A 200 2.12 22.79 14.33
CA LYS A 200 2.06 21.44 13.77
C LYS A 200 1.75 20.40 14.83
N ILE A 201 2.51 20.44 15.93
CA ILE A 201 2.47 19.40 16.97
C ILE A 201 1.07 19.39 17.60
N SER A 202 0.57 20.56 18.00
CA SER A 202 -0.74 20.64 18.65
C SER A 202 -1.87 20.18 17.73
N ILE A 203 -1.86 20.55 16.45
CA ILE A 203 -2.92 20.14 15.52
C ILE A 203 -2.88 18.64 15.23
N VAL A 204 -1.69 18.07 15.01
CA VAL A 204 -1.57 16.62 14.81
C VAL A 204 -2.09 15.88 16.05
N GLU A 205 -1.70 16.29 17.26
CA GLU A 205 -2.19 15.68 18.51
C GLU A 205 -3.71 15.82 18.68
N GLN A 206 -4.27 17.00 18.44
CA GLN A 206 -5.71 17.24 18.55
C GLN A 206 -6.51 16.37 17.59
N GLU A 207 -6.12 16.33 16.31
CA GLU A 207 -6.82 15.56 15.29
C GLU A 207 -6.65 14.05 15.52
N SER A 208 -5.46 13.57 15.91
CA SER A 208 -5.26 12.18 16.33
C SER A 208 -6.19 11.82 17.50
N ASN A 209 -6.25 12.64 18.55
CA ASN A 209 -7.08 12.39 19.72
C ASN A 209 -8.59 12.38 19.40
N LYS A 210 -9.05 13.26 18.50
CA LYS A 210 -10.46 13.27 18.05
C LYS A 210 -10.85 11.92 17.45
N ILE A 211 -9.99 11.34 16.60
CA ILE A 211 -10.28 10.04 15.98
C ILE A 211 -10.15 8.91 17.00
N LEU A 212 -9.12 8.95 17.85
CA LEU A 212 -8.90 7.92 18.87
C LEU A 212 -10.02 7.90 19.92
N ALA A 213 -10.78 8.98 20.09
CA ALA A 213 -11.97 9.00 20.93
C ALA A 213 -13.13 8.16 20.33
N ASP A 214 -13.20 7.97 19.01
CA ASP A 214 -14.20 7.13 18.35
C ASP A 214 -13.96 5.64 18.68
N LYS A 215 -14.95 5.03 19.34
CA LYS A 215 -14.92 3.62 19.71
C LYS A 215 -14.84 2.71 18.48
N ASP A 216 -15.59 3.01 17.42
CA ASP A 216 -15.59 2.17 16.21
C ASP A 216 -14.24 2.22 15.51
N PHE A 217 -13.56 3.37 15.56
CA PHE A 217 -12.20 3.49 15.07
C PHE A 217 -11.22 2.65 15.89
N ARG A 218 -11.26 2.73 17.22
CA ARG A 218 -10.42 1.87 18.09
C ARG A 218 -10.68 0.38 17.89
N LEU A 219 -11.95 -0.02 17.71
CA LEU A 219 -12.31 -1.40 17.37
C LEU A 219 -11.70 -1.84 16.03
N SER A 220 -11.68 -0.96 15.03
CA SER A 220 -11.03 -1.22 13.74
C SER A 220 -9.52 -1.42 13.89
N ILE A 221 -8.85 -0.56 14.66
CA ILE A 221 -7.41 -0.70 14.96
C ILE A 221 -7.15 -2.04 15.66
N GLY A 222 -7.85 -2.33 16.76
CA GLY A 222 -7.67 -3.56 17.52
C GLY A 222 -7.92 -4.82 16.67
N THR A 223 -8.90 -4.76 15.76
CA THR A 223 -9.14 -5.81 14.78
C THR A 223 -7.97 -5.98 13.81
N SER A 224 -7.37 -4.88 13.33
CA SER A 224 -6.18 -4.91 12.47
C SER A 224 -4.97 -5.54 13.16
N ILE A 225 -4.79 -5.24 14.46
CA ILE A 225 -3.74 -5.85 15.29
C ILE A 225 -3.95 -7.36 15.40
N LEU A 226 -5.17 -7.80 15.74
CA LEU A 226 -5.51 -9.22 15.84
C LEU A 226 -5.33 -9.97 14.50
N ASN A 227 -5.72 -9.35 13.38
CA ASN A 227 -5.49 -9.89 12.04
C ASN A 227 -3.98 -10.06 11.73
N SER A 228 -3.17 -9.10 12.15
CA SER A 228 -1.70 -9.13 11.94
C SER A 228 -1.06 -10.23 12.78
N ARG A 229 -1.46 -10.36 14.05
CA ARG A 229 -1.07 -11.47 14.92
C ARG A 229 -1.43 -12.83 14.34
N PHE A 230 -2.65 -12.99 13.84
CA PHE A 230 -3.07 -14.24 13.19
C PHE A 230 -2.20 -14.57 11.97
N THR A 231 -1.92 -13.59 11.12
CA THR A 231 -1.11 -13.77 9.92
C THR A 231 0.33 -14.13 10.29
N ALA A 232 0.90 -13.44 11.29
CA ALA A 232 2.22 -13.73 11.81
C ALA A 232 2.33 -15.13 12.40
N ASP A 233 1.32 -15.56 13.17
CA ASP A 233 1.26 -16.91 13.73
C ASP A 233 1.21 -18.00 12.65
N VAL A 234 0.54 -17.76 11.52
CA VAL A 234 0.60 -18.66 10.35
C VAL A 234 2.04 -18.75 9.83
N VAL A 235 2.74 -17.63 9.67
CA VAL A 235 4.15 -17.62 9.22
C VAL A 235 5.05 -18.34 10.23
N SER A 236 4.89 -18.09 11.53
CA SER A 236 5.66 -18.76 12.59
C SER A 236 5.48 -20.27 12.56
N ARG A 237 4.24 -20.76 12.42
CA ARG A 237 3.96 -22.19 12.28
C ARG A 237 4.61 -22.81 11.03
N ILE A 238 4.63 -22.08 9.92
CA ILE A 238 5.37 -22.49 8.71
C ILE A 238 6.87 -22.56 8.99
N LEU A 239 7.43 -21.59 9.70
CA LEU A 239 8.85 -21.52 10.05
C LEU A 239 9.30 -22.66 10.99
N GLU A 240 8.45 -23.06 11.93
CA GLU A 240 8.72 -24.18 12.85
C GLU A 240 8.65 -25.55 12.14
N ASN A 241 7.65 -25.74 11.26
CA ASN A 241 7.43 -26.95 10.45
C ASN A 241 7.58 -28.28 11.22
N GLU A 242 7.14 -28.34 12.48
CA GLU A 242 7.47 -29.45 13.41
C GLU A 242 7.09 -30.86 12.91
N LYS A 243 6.11 -30.96 11.99
CA LYS A 243 5.59 -32.23 11.46
C LYS A 243 5.74 -32.39 9.95
N GLY A 244 6.47 -31.50 9.28
CA GLY A 244 6.58 -31.47 7.82
C GLY A 244 5.28 -31.09 7.11
N GLU A 245 4.29 -30.54 7.84
CA GLU A 245 3.00 -30.12 7.28
C GLU A 245 3.18 -29.06 6.16
N TYR A 246 4.25 -28.28 6.23
CA TYR A 246 4.54 -27.19 5.31
C TYR A 246 5.68 -27.50 4.32
N ASP A 247 6.10 -28.76 4.19
CA ASP A 247 7.21 -29.15 3.29
C ASP A 247 7.00 -28.67 1.84
N LEU A 248 5.76 -28.68 1.36
CA LEU A 248 5.43 -28.17 0.03
C LEU A 248 5.69 -26.67 -0.09
N LEU A 249 5.47 -25.87 0.96
CA LEU A 249 5.74 -24.44 0.94
C LEU A 249 7.25 -24.17 0.88
N TYR A 250 8.07 -24.91 1.62
CA TYR A 250 9.54 -24.83 1.51
C TYR A 250 10.02 -25.23 0.12
N LYS A 251 9.44 -26.29 -0.44
CA LYS A 251 9.71 -26.72 -1.80
C LYS A 251 9.39 -25.62 -2.82
N LYS A 252 8.22 -24.99 -2.69
CA LYS A 252 7.82 -23.83 -3.52
C LYS A 252 8.79 -22.65 -3.35
N LYS A 253 9.18 -22.31 -2.13
CA LYS A 253 10.14 -21.23 -1.84
C LYS A 253 11.49 -21.48 -2.52
N ALA A 254 12.04 -22.69 -2.43
CA ALA A 254 13.28 -23.06 -3.12
C ALA A 254 13.15 -22.97 -4.66
N MET A 255 11.99 -23.35 -5.21
CA MET A 255 11.72 -23.19 -6.64
C MET A 255 11.64 -21.71 -7.06
N ILE A 256 10.99 -20.86 -6.26
CA ILE A 256 10.90 -19.41 -6.50
C ILE A 256 12.30 -18.80 -6.55
N GLU A 257 13.13 -19.05 -5.54
CA GLU A 257 14.50 -18.53 -5.45
C GLU A 257 15.37 -18.98 -6.64
N ALA A 258 15.18 -20.21 -7.13
CA ALA A 258 15.89 -20.74 -8.30
C ALA A 258 15.47 -20.04 -9.61
N LEU A 259 14.19 -19.68 -9.73
CA LEU A 259 13.61 -19.07 -10.93
C LEU A 259 13.84 -17.56 -11.01
N GLU A 260 13.95 -16.85 -9.88
CA GLU A 260 14.20 -15.41 -9.85
C GLU A 260 15.62 -15.05 -10.34
N LYS A 261 16.60 -15.93 -10.11
CA LYS A 261 18.02 -15.72 -10.46
C LYS A 261 18.36 -15.81 -11.96
N LYS A 262 17.36 -15.85 -12.86
CA LYS A 262 17.57 -16.12 -14.30
C LYS A 262 16.63 -15.35 -15.22
N ASP A 263 17.19 -14.85 -16.31
CA ASP A 263 16.43 -14.31 -17.44
C ASP A 263 16.16 -15.42 -18.46
N GLY A 264 14.91 -15.89 -18.47
CA GLY A 264 14.44 -16.89 -19.42
C GLY A 264 12.94 -16.77 -19.64
N VAL A 265 12.49 -16.95 -20.88
CA VAL A 265 11.06 -16.92 -21.23
C VAL A 265 10.40 -18.25 -20.82
N ASN A 266 11.07 -19.38 -21.09
CA ASN A 266 10.53 -20.71 -20.81
C ASN A 266 11.56 -21.59 -20.07
N VAL A 267 11.07 -22.45 -19.20
CA VAL A 267 11.84 -23.50 -18.48
C VAL A 267 11.34 -24.89 -18.88
N ILE A 268 12.14 -25.91 -18.59
CA ILE A 268 11.70 -27.31 -18.66
C ILE A 268 11.45 -27.78 -17.24
N ILE A 269 10.24 -28.24 -16.98
CA ILE A 269 9.79 -28.81 -15.71
C ILE A 269 9.79 -30.33 -15.87
N THR A 270 10.43 -31.02 -14.93
CA THR A 270 10.34 -32.48 -14.79
C THR A 270 9.37 -32.79 -13.66
N ILE A 271 8.36 -33.60 -13.95
CA ILE A 271 7.43 -34.13 -12.95
C ILE A 271 7.62 -35.63 -12.81
N THR A 272 7.54 -36.15 -11.58
CA THR A 272 7.83 -37.56 -11.32
C THR A 272 6.77 -38.19 -10.44
N TYR A 273 6.24 -39.33 -10.89
CA TYR A 273 5.31 -40.18 -10.15
C TYR A 273 5.89 -41.59 -10.07
N GLY A 274 6.34 -42.01 -8.88
CA GLY A 274 7.00 -43.31 -8.72
C GLY A 274 8.28 -43.41 -9.55
N LYS A 275 8.26 -44.27 -10.60
CA LYS A 275 9.40 -44.47 -11.52
C LYS A 275 9.27 -43.68 -12.82
N ASP A 276 8.08 -43.16 -13.09
CA ASP A 276 7.75 -42.53 -14.35
C ASP A 276 7.95 -41.02 -14.23
N SER A 277 8.51 -40.41 -15.28
CA SER A 277 8.77 -38.98 -15.31
C SER A 277 8.42 -38.38 -16.66
N LEU A 278 8.03 -37.11 -16.65
CA LEU A 278 7.73 -36.34 -17.84
C LEU A 278 8.42 -34.98 -17.77
N ASP A 279 9.14 -34.65 -18.83
CA ASP A 279 9.66 -33.31 -19.08
C ASP A 279 8.69 -32.53 -19.98
N PHE A 280 8.38 -31.29 -19.59
CA PHE A 280 7.60 -30.38 -20.43
C PHE A 280 8.08 -28.94 -20.32
N LYS A 281 7.89 -28.19 -21.40
CA LYS A 281 8.28 -26.78 -21.50
C LYS A 281 7.15 -25.90 -20.99
N PHE A 282 7.45 -24.95 -20.12
CA PHE A 282 6.46 -24.03 -19.55
C PHE A 282 7.00 -22.61 -19.38
N SER A 283 6.09 -21.62 -19.30
CA SER A 283 6.46 -20.22 -19.12
C SER A 283 7.02 -20.00 -17.72
N ARG A 284 8.24 -19.45 -17.64
CA ARG A 284 8.88 -19.12 -16.36
C ARG A 284 8.03 -18.14 -15.56
N ALA A 285 7.55 -17.08 -16.22
CA ALA A 285 6.79 -16.02 -15.57
C ALA A 285 5.47 -16.53 -14.99
N ARG A 286 4.78 -17.42 -15.73
CA ARG A 286 3.56 -18.06 -15.23
C ARG A 286 3.86 -18.98 -14.06
N LEU A 287 4.85 -19.86 -14.18
CA LEU A 287 5.27 -20.73 -13.08
C LEU A 287 5.60 -19.95 -11.81
N LEU A 288 6.40 -18.88 -11.95
CA LEU A 288 6.77 -18.03 -10.83
C LEU A 288 5.55 -17.36 -10.20
N SER A 289 4.60 -16.88 -11.00
CA SER A 289 3.34 -16.31 -10.51
C SER A 289 2.52 -17.34 -9.73
N SER A 290 2.36 -18.55 -10.25
CA SER A 290 1.56 -19.60 -9.62
C SER A 290 2.23 -20.15 -8.34
N LEU A 291 3.57 -20.27 -8.34
CA LEU A 291 4.32 -20.65 -7.15
C LEU A 291 4.18 -19.63 -6.01
N LYS A 292 3.96 -18.35 -6.31
CA LYS A 292 3.77 -17.28 -5.32
C LYS A 292 2.35 -17.21 -4.75
N GLN A 293 1.41 -18.03 -5.24
CA GLN A 293 0.05 -18.10 -4.68
C GLN A 293 0.00 -19.00 -3.45
N ALA A 294 -1.02 -18.82 -2.61
CA ALA A 294 -1.24 -19.67 -1.44
C ALA A 294 -1.61 -21.11 -1.81
N ASP A 295 -2.29 -21.28 -2.96
CA ASP A 295 -2.73 -22.58 -3.44
C ASP A 295 -1.57 -23.52 -3.75
N THR A 296 -1.81 -24.82 -3.57
CA THR A 296 -0.83 -25.88 -3.81
C THR A 296 -0.83 -26.36 -5.25
N SER A 297 -1.84 -25.96 -6.03
CA SER A 297 -1.98 -26.25 -7.45
C SER A 297 -2.02 -24.97 -8.27
N ASP A 298 -1.62 -25.07 -9.52
CA ASP A 298 -1.81 -23.98 -10.48
C ASP A 298 -3.25 -23.98 -10.99
N ILE A 299 -3.82 -22.79 -11.20
CA ILE A 299 -5.10 -22.60 -11.88
C ILE A 299 -4.80 -21.79 -13.13
N GLY A 300 -4.57 -22.47 -14.24
CA GLY A 300 -4.28 -21.79 -15.49
C GLY A 300 -4.36 -22.70 -16.71
N ASP A 301 -4.88 -22.18 -17.81
CA ASP A 301 -4.86 -22.84 -19.12
C ASP A 301 -3.41 -22.97 -19.61
N TYR A 302 -2.87 -24.18 -19.47
CA TYR A 302 -1.55 -24.56 -19.94
C TYR A 302 -1.48 -24.71 -21.49
N GLY A 303 -2.58 -24.51 -22.20
CA GLY A 303 -2.69 -24.55 -23.65
C GLY A 303 -2.43 -25.94 -24.25
N LYS A 304 -2.33 -26.01 -25.59
CA LYS A 304 -2.13 -27.28 -26.33
C LYS A 304 -0.86 -28.07 -25.95
N ALA A 305 0.14 -27.42 -25.35
CA ALA A 305 1.35 -28.09 -24.89
C ALA A 305 1.10 -29.00 -23.67
N TYR A 306 -0.03 -28.82 -22.99
CA TYR A 306 -0.38 -29.56 -21.78
C TYR A 306 -0.99 -30.93 -22.04
N GLU A 307 -1.44 -31.25 -23.25
CA GLU A 307 -2.11 -32.53 -23.54
C GLU A 307 -1.26 -33.76 -23.12
N LYS A 308 0.07 -33.65 -23.29
CA LYS A 308 1.00 -34.69 -22.83
C LYS A 308 1.10 -34.78 -21.31
N VAL A 309 1.05 -33.62 -20.63
CA VAL A 309 1.05 -33.53 -19.16
C VAL A 309 -0.26 -34.06 -18.61
N GLU A 310 -1.41 -33.63 -19.14
CA GLU A 310 -2.74 -34.13 -18.83
C GLU A 310 -2.82 -35.65 -18.96
N LYS A 311 -2.37 -36.21 -20.10
CA LYS A 311 -2.36 -37.66 -20.29
C LYS A 311 -1.49 -38.37 -19.25
N PHE A 312 -0.30 -37.86 -18.99
CA PHE A 312 0.60 -38.41 -17.98
C PHE A 312 -0.01 -38.35 -16.57
N LEU A 313 -0.63 -37.23 -16.19
CA LEU A 313 -1.29 -37.09 -14.89
C LEU A 313 -2.48 -38.05 -14.73
N ARG A 314 -3.31 -38.22 -15.77
CA ARG A 314 -4.44 -39.18 -15.77
C ARG A 314 -4.00 -40.62 -15.56
N GLU A 315 -2.84 -41.00 -16.11
CA GLU A 315 -2.29 -42.35 -15.98
C GLU A 315 -1.74 -42.65 -14.57
N HIS A 316 -1.40 -41.62 -13.79
CA HIS A 316 -0.66 -41.78 -12.51
C HIS A 316 -1.39 -41.26 -11.26
N LYS A 317 -2.43 -40.43 -11.38
CA LYS A 317 -3.24 -39.99 -10.23
C LYS A 317 -4.29 -41.06 -9.86
N GLN A 318 -4.38 -41.38 -8.56
CA GLN A 318 -5.23 -42.47 -8.05
C GLN A 318 -6.74 -42.17 -8.10
N ASP A 319 -7.14 -40.89 -8.06
CA ASP A 319 -8.55 -40.49 -8.08
C ASP A 319 -8.85 -39.69 -9.36
N GLN A 320 -9.50 -40.36 -10.32
CA GLN A 320 -9.92 -39.77 -11.59
C GLN A 320 -11.29 -39.08 -11.49
N SER A 321 -12.01 -39.22 -10.36
CA SER A 321 -13.40 -38.77 -10.24
C SER A 321 -13.56 -37.27 -10.00
N ASN A 322 -12.53 -36.60 -9.49
CA ASN A 322 -12.47 -35.16 -9.22
C ASN A 322 -11.35 -34.44 -9.98
N TRP A 323 -10.85 -35.04 -11.07
CA TRP A 323 -9.72 -34.48 -11.81
C TRP A 323 -10.16 -33.34 -12.73
N HIS A 324 -9.70 -32.13 -12.45
CA HIS A 324 -9.81 -31.00 -13.38
C HIS A 324 -8.65 -31.01 -14.37
N ARG A 325 -8.93 -30.51 -15.59
CA ARG A 325 -7.98 -30.48 -16.71
C ARG A 325 -6.65 -29.82 -16.35
N ASP A 326 -6.67 -28.90 -15.40
CA ASP A 326 -5.51 -28.08 -15.00
C ASP A 326 -4.89 -28.53 -13.66
N ASP A 327 -5.26 -29.69 -13.11
CA ASP A 327 -4.79 -30.19 -11.81
C ASP A 327 -3.33 -30.65 -11.84
N PHE A 328 -2.41 -29.69 -11.85
CA PHE A 328 -1.00 -29.91 -11.59
C PHE A 328 -0.62 -29.43 -10.19
N ASP A 329 -0.04 -30.32 -9.38
CA ASP A 329 0.45 -30.00 -8.04
C ASP A 329 1.99 -29.90 -8.05
N PHE A 330 2.48 -28.82 -7.46
CA PHE A 330 3.90 -28.54 -7.30
C PHE A 330 4.66 -29.61 -6.50
N GLN A 331 3.96 -30.44 -5.71
CA GLN A 331 4.57 -31.54 -4.96
C GLN A 331 5.35 -32.51 -5.85
N ASN A 332 4.96 -32.71 -7.11
CA ASN A 332 5.59 -33.70 -7.98
C ASN A 332 6.66 -33.12 -8.92
N ILE A 333 6.97 -31.82 -8.82
CA ILE A 333 8.12 -31.22 -9.52
C ILE A 333 9.41 -31.78 -8.92
N SER A 334 10.14 -32.60 -9.66
CA SER A 334 11.42 -33.17 -9.22
C SER A 334 12.62 -32.34 -9.68
N LYS A 335 12.47 -31.61 -10.79
CA LYS A 335 13.57 -30.83 -11.39
C LYS A 335 13.04 -29.69 -12.26
N ILE A 336 13.78 -28.59 -12.30
CA ILE A 336 13.57 -27.50 -13.26
C ILE A 336 14.91 -27.18 -13.95
N THR A 337 14.90 -27.09 -15.27
CA THR A 337 16.08 -26.73 -16.06
C THR A 337 15.83 -25.59 -17.04
N TYR A 338 16.91 -24.90 -17.42
CA TYR A 338 16.92 -23.89 -18.46
C TYR A 338 18.20 -24.02 -19.31
N SER A 339 18.04 -24.18 -20.62
CA SER A 339 19.16 -24.33 -21.57
C SER A 339 20.19 -25.40 -21.14
N GLY A 340 19.70 -26.54 -20.66
CA GLY A 340 20.53 -27.65 -20.16
C GLY A 340 21.11 -27.46 -18.75
N LYS A 341 20.98 -26.27 -18.15
CA LYS A 341 21.42 -26.02 -16.75
C LYS A 341 20.31 -26.35 -15.77
N GLN A 342 20.67 -27.03 -14.68
CA GLN A 342 19.77 -27.31 -13.56
C GLN A 342 19.57 -26.06 -12.72
N LEU A 343 18.31 -25.65 -12.55
CA LEU A 343 17.92 -24.52 -11.70
C LEU A 343 17.49 -25.00 -10.33
N TYR A 344 16.65 -26.04 -10.31
CA TYR A 344 16.11 -26.64 -9.10
C TYR A 344 16.13 -28.16 -9.23
N VAL A 345 16.37 -28.84 -8.12
CA VAL A 345 16.21 -30.28 -7.96
C VAL A 345 15.64 -30.54 -6.57
N ASP A 346 14.70 -31.48 -6.50
CA ASP A 346 14.19 -31.97 -5.24
C ASP A 346 15.17 -32.98 -4.62
N ASP A 347 15.78 -32.59 -3.50
CA ASP A 347 16.76 -33.41 -2.78
C ASP A 347 16.17 -34.72 -2.23
N THR A 348 14.85 -34.81 -2.04
CA THR A 348 14.18 -36.03 -1.57
C THR A 348 14.16 -37.12 -2.64
N TYR A 349 14.17 -36.74 -3.92
CA TYR A 349 14.15 -37.66 -5.05
C TYR A 349 15.45 -38.48 -5.15
N PHE A 350 16.61 -37.82 -4.96
CA PHE A 350 17.92 -38.48 -5.07
C PHE A 350 18.24 -39.42 -3.91
N LYS A 351 17.69 -39.20 -2.71
CA LYS A 351 17.84 -40.13 -1.57
C LYS A 351 17.17 -41.49 -1.83
N ASN A 352 16.09 -41.53 -2.60
CA ASN A 352 15.37 -42.76 -2.94
C ASN A 352 16.04 -43.55 -4.08
N GLU A 353 16.65 -42.88 -5.05
CA GLU A 353 17.43 -43.58 -6.10
C GLU A 353 18.66 -44.32 -5.53
N ASN A 354 19.39 -43.68 -4.61
CA ASN A 354 20.58 -44.29 -4.00
C ASN A 354 20.25 -45.48 -3.10
N LYS A 355 19.16 -45.41 -2.31
CA LYS A 355 18.66 -46.58 -1.53
C LYS A 355 18.24 -47.76 -2.42
N THR A 356 17.74 -47.48 -3.62
CA THR A 356 17.31 -48.51 -4.56
C THR A 356 18.50 -49.18 -5.26
N LYS A 357 19.58 -48.42 -5.52
CA LYS A 357 20.86 -48.96 -6.02
C LYS A 357 21.59 -49.82 -4.98
N GLU A 358 21.61 -49.40 -3.72
CA GLU A 358 22.20 -50.21 -2.63
C GLU A 358 21.44 -51.53 -2.40
N LYS A 359 20.09 -51.51 -2.42
CA LYS A 359 19.30 -52.75 -2.30
C LYS A 359 19.47 -53.72 -3.47
N LYS A 360 19.78 -53.23 -4.68
CA LYS A 360 20.12 -54.09 -5.83
C LYS A 360 21.50 -54.72 -5.67
N GLN A 361 22.51 -53.96 -5.24
CA GLN A 361 23.86 -54.50 -5.00
C GLN A 361 23.93 -55.52 -3.86
N VAL A 362 23.05 -55.43 -2.86
CA VAL A 362 22.97 -56.42 -1.76
C VAL A 362 22.23 -57.69 -2.17
N ARG A 363 21.40 -57.66 -3.23
CA ARG A 363 20.73 -58.86 -3.77
C ARG A 363 21.53 -59.58 -4.86
N GLU A 364 22.54 -58.92 -5.43
CA GLU A 364 23.44 -59.47 -6.46
C GLU A 364 24.78 -59.95 -5.86
N ARG A 365 24.90 -59.94 -4.53
CA ARG A 365 25.95 -60.63 -3.75
C ARG A 365 25.30 -61.75 -2.96
#